data_AF-A0A7Y3AJD0-F1
#
_entry.id   AF-A0A7Y3AJD0-F1
#
_cell.length_a   1.000
_cell.length_b   1.000
_cell.length_c   1.000
_cell.angle_alpha   90.00
_cell.angle_beta   90.00
_cell.angle_gamma   90.00
#
_symmetry.space_group_name_H-M   'P 1'
#
loop_
_entity.id
_entity.type
_entity.pdbx_description
1 polymer ?
#
loop_
_entity_poly.entity_id
_entity_poly.type
_entity_poly.pdbx_seq_one_letter_code
_entity_poly.pdbx_strand_id
1 'polypeptide(L)'
;MWLLSFIKSSIGKKMVMASSGLLLILFLAIHAFGNAAIYMGSKYFQIYADTLHGFPVLVLIFSVGLLAITAAHIFVGVLLFLESRSERYSRYAVNTRVVENTFASRTMPYTGLFILLFLIIHVFGFNIAAPADISISTLVKERFSVFFYSLFYITAFIALAIHLNHGFWSMLQTFGFNHPKYNYLIAKLTIIVPLFFLVLFGGIPIYFMTGAGAAY
;
A
#
# COMPACT_ATOMS: atom_id res chain seq x y z
N MET A 1 -2.51 32.31 6.92
CA MET A 1 -2.24 32.03 5.49
C MET A 1 -3.35 31.15 4.94
N TRP A 2 -3.96 31.53 3.81
CA TRP A 2 -5.10 30.83 3.20
C TRP A 2 -4.84 29.32 2.98
N LEU A 3 -3.62 28.96 2.59
CA LEU A 3 -3.21 27.57 2.36
C LEU A 3 -3.36 26.68 3.60
N LEU A 4 -2.95 27.16 4.78
CA LEU A 4 -3.09 26.42 6.04
C LEU A 4 -4.55 26.24 6.43
N SER A 5 -5.38 27.26 6.17
CA SER A 5 -6.82 27.17 6.40
C SER A 5 -7.48 26.16 5.46
N PHE A 6 -7.04 26.11 4.19
CA PHE A 6 -7.52 25.13 3.22
C PHE A 6 -7.17 23.70 3.63
N ILE A 7 -5.90 23.43 4.00
CA ILE A 7 -5.47 22.08 4.40
C ILE A 7 -6.20 21.61 5.67
N LYS A 8 -6.53 22.52 6.59
CA LYS A 8 -7.32 22.21 7.80
C LYS A 8 -8.81 21.97 7.52
N SER A 9 -9.32 22.37 6.36
CA SER A 9 -10.72 22.13 5.98
C SER A 9 -10.99 20.64 5.70
N SER A 10 -12.26 20.23 5.75
CA SER A 10 -12.67 18.86 5.39
C SER A 10 -12.27 18.49 3.95
N ILE A 11 -12.37 19.45 3.03
CA ILE A 11 -11.98 19.27 1.62
C ILE A 11 -10.46 19.10 1.50
N GLY A 12 -9.69 19.97 2.15
CA GLY A 12 -8.22 19.90 2.12
C GLY A 12 -7.68 18.58 2.65
N LYS A 13 -8.21 18.08 3.77
CA LYS A 13 -7.82 16.77 4.32
C LYS A 13 -8.11 15.63 3.35
N LYS A 14 -9.29 15.60 2.72
CA LYS A 14 -9.63 14.59 1.72
C LYS A 14 -8.70 14.65 0.51
N MET A 15 -8.37 15.86 0.04
CA MET A 15 -7.41 16.03 -1.06
C MET A 15 -6.01 15.52 -0.68
N VAL A 16 -5.51 15.80 0.52
CA VAL A 16 -4.23 15.26 1.00
C VAL A 16 -4.29 13.73 1.12
N MET A 17 -5.39 13.17 1.61
CA MET A 17 -5.59 11.72 1.71
C MET A 17 -5.58 11.04 0.33
N ALA A 18 -6.29 11.61 -0.65
CA ALA A 18 -6.35 11.09 -2.02
C ALA A 18 -5.00 11.20 -2.73
N SER A 19 -4.33 12.35 -2.64
CA SER A 19 -3.03 12.57 -3.28
C SER A 19 -1.93 11.70 -2.68
N SER A 20 -1.88 11.57 -1.34
CA SER A 20 -0.93 10.66 -0.71
C SER A 20 -1.20 9.20 -1.08
N GLY A 21 -2.47 8.78 -1.10
CA GLY A 21 -2.85 7.44 -1.56
C GLY A 21 -2.44 7.17 -3.01
N LEU A 22 -2.61 8.14 -3.92
CA LEU A 22 -2.17 8.03 -5.31
C LEU A 22 -0.66 7.81 -5.40
N LEU A 23 0.12 8.63 -4.70
CA LEU A 23 1.58 8.54 -4.71
C LEU A 23 2.06 7.18 -4.15
N LEU A 24 1.40 6.66 -3.12
CA LEU A 24 1.69 5.34 -2.57
C LEU A 24 1.35 4.22 -3.54
N ILE A 25 0.24 4.31 -4.29
CA ILE A 25 -0.12 3.34 -5.34
C ILE A 25 0.89 3.38 -6.49
N LEU A 26 1.34 4.56 -6.91
CA LEU A 26 2.37 4.71 -7.94
C LEU A 26 3.70 4.11 -7.49
N PHE A 27 4.11 4.36 -6.25
CA PHE A 27 5.26 3.68 -5.65
C PHE A 27 5.07 2.17 -5.66
N LEU A 28 3.89 1.68 -5.24
CA LEU A 28 3.58 0.25 -5.19
C LEU A 28 3.66 -0.39 -6.59
N ALA A 29 3.25 0.31 -7.65
CA ALA A 29 3.38 -0.15 -9.03
C ALA A 29 4.85 -0.33 -9.46
N ILE A 30 5.70 0.66 -9.18
CA ILE A 30 7.14 0.59 -9.48
C ILE A 30 7.81 -0.49 -8.63
N HIS A 31 7.44 -0.58 -7.35
CA HIS A 31 7.93 -1.61 -6.44
C HIS A 31 7.53 -3.01 -6.91
N ALA A 32 6.29 -3.20 -7.36
CA ALA A 32 5.80 -4.45 -7.91
C ALA A 32 6.54 -4.83 -9.19
N PHE A 33 6.81 -3.87 -10.07
CA PHE A 33 7.61 -4.09 -11.27
C PHE A 33 9.03 -4.58 -10.94
N GLY A 34 9.72 -3.95 -9.99
CA GLY A 34 11.02 -4.40 -9.53
C GLY A 34 11.00 -5.80 -8.91
N ASN A 35 10.00 -6.08 -8.06
CA ASN A 35 9.82 -7.39 -7.43
C ASN A 35 9.41 -8.48 -8.42
N ALA A 36 8.81 -8.14 -9.56
CA ALA A 36 8.50 -9.13 -10.60
C ALA A 36 9.76 -9.84 -11.12
N ALA A 37 10.93 -9.20 -11.05
CA ALA A 37 12.21 -9.81 -11.40
C ALA A 37 12.57 -11.02 -10.51
N ILE A 38 11.95 -11.16 -9.33
CA ILE A 38 12.13 -12.36 -8.47
C ILE A 38 11.69 -13.62 -9.21
N TYR A 39 10.58 -13.55 -9.96
CA TYR A 39 10.10 -14.68 -10.76
C TYR A 39 11.02 -15.05 -11.93
N MET A 40 12.00 -14.19 -12.25
CA MET A 40 13.00 -14.44 -13.28
C MET A 40 14.29 -15.09 -12.73
N GLY A 41 14.45 -15.17 -11.41
CA GLY A 41 15.61 -15.77 -10.73
C GLY A 41 16.49 -14.76 -10.00
N SER A 42 17.31 -15.25 -9.07
CA SER A 42 18.15 -14.43 -8.18
C SER A 42 19.02 -13.41 -8.93
N LYS A 43 19.65 -13.84 -10.04
CA LYS A 43 20.51 -12.98 -10.86
C LYS A 43 19.80 -11.71 -11.34
N TYR A 44 18.59 -11.82 -11.90
CA TYR A 44 17.89 -10.67 -12.49
C TYR A 44 17.37 -9.72 -11.40
N PHE A 45 16.85 -10.27 -10.31
CA PHE A 45 16.44 -9.46 -9.18
C PHE A 45 17.62 -8.73 -8.53
N GLN A 46 18.77 -9.40 -8.39
CA GLN A 46 19.98 -8.78 -7.85
C GLN A 46 20.50 -7.66 -8.76
N ILE A 47 20.56 -7.88 -10.07
CA ILE A 47 20.95 -6.83 -11.04
C ILE A 47 20.04 -5.61 -10.91
N TYR A 48 18.72 -5.83 -10.81
CA TYR A 48 17.77 -4.73 -10.62
C TYR A 48 18.05 -3.96 -9.32
N ALA A 49 18.23 -4.68 -8.20
CA ALA A 49 18.51 -4.07 -6.91
C ALA A 49 19.82 -3.27 -6.92
N ASP A 50 20.89 -3.84 -7.45
CA ASP A 50 22.20 -3.20 -7.56
C ASP A 50 22.13 -1.95 -8.45
N THR A 51 21.39 -2.02 -9.56
CA THR A 51 21.21 -0.88 -10.47
C THR A 51 20.47 0.25 -9.78
N LEU A 52 19.39 -0.04 -9.04
CA LEU A 52 18.63 0.97 -8.32
C LEU A 52 19.50 1.62 -7.22
N HIS A 53 20.22 0.80 -6.46
CA HIS A 53 21.07 1.25 -5.35
C HIS A 53 22.38 1.90 -5.81
N GLY A 54 22.74 1.77 -7.09
CA GLY A 54 23.82 2.52 -7.75
C GLY A 54 23.58 4.04 -7.80
N PHE A 55 22.36 4.50 -7.51
CA PHE A 55 22.00 5.93 -7.42
C PHE A 55 21.63 6.34 -5.98
N PRO A 56 22.59 6.35 -5.04
CA PRO A 56 22.29 6.46 -3.60
C PRO A 56 21.56 7.76 -3.21
N VAL A 57 21.89 8.89 -3.85
CA VAL A 57 21.20 10.17 -3.61
C VAL A 57 19.74 10.10 -4.05
N LEU A 58 19.47 9.49 -5.21
CA LEU A 58 18.12 9.33 -5.72
C LEU A 58 17.30 8.43 -4.78
N VAL A 59 17.87 7.30 -4.37
CA VAL A 59 17.25 6.38 -3.40
C VAL A 59 16.95 7.07 -2.08
N LEU A 60 17.87 7.92 -1.58
CA LEU A 60 17.65 8.68 -0.35
C LEU A 60 16.48 9.67 -0.48
N ILE A 61 16.42 10.43 -1.58
CA ILE A 61 15.32 11.37 -1.85
C ILE A 61 13.99 10.62 -1.89
N PHE A 62 13.90 9.51 -2.62
CA PHE A 62 12.68 8.71 -2.67
C PHE A 62 12.34 8.07 -1.32
N SER A 63 13.32 7.62 -0.54
CA SER A 63 13.10 7.01 0.78
C SER A 63 12.54 8.02 1.78
N VAL A 64 13.15 9.20 1.88
CA VAL A 64 12.67 10.29 2.75
C VAL A 64 11.31 10.81 2.26
N GLY A 65 11.13 10.96 0.95
CA GLY A 65 9.86 11.37 0.35
C GLY A 65 8.74 10.38 0.64
N LEU A 66 9.00 9.08 0.47
CA LEU A 66 8.03 8.01 0.74
C LEU A 66 7.66 7.95 2.22
N LEU A 67 8.65 8.12 3.11
CA LEU A 67 8.40 8.21 4.55
C LEU A 67 7.48 9.40 4.88
N ALA A 68 7.75 10.58 4.32
CA ALA A 68 6.92 11.76 4.52
C ALA A 68 5.49 11.58 3.98
N ILE A 69 5.33 11.03 2.78
CA ILE A 69 4.03 10.75 2.17
C ILE A 69 3.25 9.72 2.99
N THR A 70 3.90 8.64 3.43
CA THR A 70 3.30 7.60 4.27
C THR A 70 2.87 8.16 5.62
N ALA A 71 3.71 8.96 6.27
CA ALA A 71 3.38 9.60 7.53
C ALA A 71 2.19 10.56 7.38
N ALA A 72 2.16 11.37 6.31
CA ALA A 72 1.03 12.25 6.00
C ALA A 72 -0.26 11.45 5.74
N HIS A 73 -0.18 10.35 5.00
CA HIS A 73 -1.31 9.46 4.72
C HIS A 73 -1.91 8.88 6.00
N ILE A 74 -1.07 8.34 6.88
CA ILE A 74 -1.49 7.78 8.17
C ILE A 74 -2.08 8.88 9.04
N PHE A 75 -1.39 10.01 9.20
CA PHE A 75 -1.83 11.11 10.05
C PHE A 75 -3.20 11.64 9.62
N VAL A 76 -3.37 11.97 8.34
CA VAL A 76 -4.66 12.46 7.82
C VAL A 76 -5.73 11.37 7.87
N GLY A 77 -5.39 10.11 7.60
CA GLY A 77 -6.30 8.98 7.72
C GLY A 77 -6.84 8.80 9.14
N VAL A 78 -5.97 8.90 10.15
CA VAL A 78 -6.36 8.86 11.57
C VAL A 78 -7.23 10.06 11.94
N LEU A 79 -6.86 11.27 11.52
CA LEU A 79 -7.68 12.46 11.77
C LEU A 79 -9.10 12.31 11.19
N LEU A 80 -9.21 11.89 9.93
CA LEU A 80 -10.50 11.66 9.28
C LEU A 80 -11.30 10.53 9.95
N PHE A 81 -10.63 9.48 10.41
CA PHE A 81 -11.28 8.41 11.18
C PHE A 81 -11.87 8.93 12.49
N LEU A 82 -11.11 9.70 13.27
CA LEU A 82 -11.58 10.28 14.53
C LEU A 82 -12.73 11.27 14.32
N GLU A 83 -12.65 12.12 13.29
CA GLU A 83 -13.72 13.05 12.90
C GLU A 83 -14.99 12.30 12.46
N SER A 84 -14.85 11.25 11.63
CA SER A 84 -16.00 10.44 11.22
C SER A 84 -16.67 9.70 12.39
N ARG A 85 -15.89 9.36 13.42
CA ARG A 85 -16.36 8.69 14.63
C ARG A 85 -17.12 9.64 15.54
N SER A 86 -16.68 10.90 15.68
CA SER A 86 -17.39 11.90 16.49
C SER A 86 -18.72 12.31 15.83
N GLU A 87 -18.75 12.46 14.51
CA GLU A 87 -19.97 12.80 13.77
C GLU A 87 -21.03 11.69 13.81
N ARG A 88 -20.62 10.41 13.94
CA ARG A 88 -21.53 9.26 14.05
C ARG A 88 -22.45 9.32 15.27
N TYR A 89 -22.05 10.01 16.34
CA TYR A 89 -22.85 10.18 17.57
C TYR A 89 -23.53 11.56 17.66
N SER A 90 -23.50 12.36 16.59
CA SER A 90 -24.14 13.67 16.55
C SER A 90 -25.68 13.52 16.51
N ARG A 91 -26.39 14.44 17.17
CA ARG A 91 -27.86 14.56 17.11
C ARG A 91 -28.37 14.74 15.67
N TYR A 92 -27.52 15.28 14.78
CA TYR A 92 -27.82 15.52 13.37
C TYR A 92 -27.28 14.42 12.44
N ALA A 93 -26.86 13.27 12.97
CA ALA A 93 -26.39 12.16 12.14
C ALA A 93 -27.54 11.61 11.28
N VAL A 94 -27.52 11.92 9.99
CA VAL A 94 -28.46 11.35 9.01
C VAL A 94 -27.84 10.08 8.44
N ASN A 95 -28.40 8.92 8.78
CA ASN A 95 -28.04 7.64 8.16
C ASN A 95 -28.63 7.57 6.74
N THR A 96 -28.03 8.28 5.79
CA THR A 96 -28.37 8.13 4.38
C THR A 96 -27.76 6.83 3.86
N ARG A 97 -28.62 5.87 3.53
CA ARG A 97 -28.26 4.50 3.07
C ARG A 97 -27.82 4.49 1.61
N VAL A 98 -27.03 5.48 1.17
CA VAL A 98 -26.89 5.82 -0.26
C VAL A 98 -25.82 5.00 -0.98
N VAL A 99 -24.85 4.41 -0.27
CA VAL A 99 -23.97 3.36 -0.81
C VAL A 99 -23.66 2.42 0.34
N GLU A 100 -23.86 1.11 0.17
CA GLU A 100 -23.54 0.13 1.20
C GLU A 100 -22.13 0.40 1.75
N ASN A 101 -22.05 0.52 3.07
CA ASN A 101 -20.80 0.61 3.81
C ASN A 101 -20.05 -0.71 3.61
N THR A 102 -19.30 -0.80 2.51
CA THR A 102 -18.66 -2.02 2.03
C THR A 102 -17.74 -2.60 3.09
N PHE A 103 -17.53 -3.92 3.07
CA PHE A 103 -16.62 -4.60 4.00
C PHE A 103 -15.27 -3.87 4.09
N ALA A 104 -14.70 -3.49 2.93
CA ALA A 104 -13.45 -2.75 2.84
C ALA A 104 -13.46 -1.42 3.63
N SER A 105 -14.52 -0.61 3.48
CA SER A 105 -14.72 0.65 4.23
C SER A 105 -14.72 0.43 5.75
N ARG A 106 -15.46 -0.59 6.21
CA ARG A 106 -15.55 -0.91 7.66
C ARG A 106 -14.21 -1.37 8.24
N THR A 107 -13.41 -2.04 7.41
CA THR A 107 -12.10 -2.58 7.82
C THR A 107 -10.93 -1.61 7.63
N MET A 108 -11.15 -0.40 7.09
CA MET A 108 -10.06 0.54 6.77
C MET A 108 -9.08 0.83 7.91
N PRO A 109 -9.52 1.12 9.16
CA PRO A 109 -8.58 1.38 10.25
C PRO A 109 -7.77 0.14 10.63
N TYR A 110 -8.41 -1.04 10.61
CA TYR A 110 -7.79 -2.30 10.99
C TYR A 110 -6.77 -2.78 9.95
N THR A 111 -7.15 -2.71 8.66
CA THR A 111 -6.22 -2.99 7.56
C THR A 111 -5.07 -2.00 7.54
N GLY A 112 -5.33 -0.71 7.75
CA GLY A 112 -4.27 0.32 7.83
C GLY A 112 -3.28 0.06 8.97
N LEU A 113 -3.77 -0.31 10.17
CA LEU A 113 -2.91 -0.66 11.31
C LEU A 113 -2.07 -1.92 11.04
N PHE A 114 -2.68 -2.94 10.42
CA PHE A 114 -1.97 -4.17 10.07
C PHE A 114 -0.91 -3.93 8.99
N ILE A 115 -1.21 -3.09 7.99
CA ILE A 115 -0.25 -2.64 6.98
C ILE A 115 0.87 -1.86 7.62
N LEU A 116 0.61 -1.00 8.62
CA LEU A 116 1.67 -0.29 9.34
C LEU A 116 2.64 -1.26 10.04
N LEU A 117 2.11 -2.28 10.73
CA LEU A 117 2.94 -3.34 11.32
C LEU A 117 3.76 -4.06 10.25
N PHE A 118 3.12 -4.44 9.13
CA PHE A 118 3.79 -5.02 7.98
C PHE A 118 4.92 -4.12 7.44
N LEU A 119 4.68 -2.82 7.26
CA LEU A 119 5.68 -1.88 6.76
C LEU A 119 6.87 -1.75 7.70
N ILE A 120 6.64 -1.73 9.02
CA ILE A 120 7.73 -1.73 10.01
C ILE A 120 8.59 -2.99 9.83
N ILE A 121 7.97 -4.17 9.84
CA ILE A 121 8.69 -5.44 9.67
C ILE A 121 9.40 -5.52 8.31
N HIS A 122 8.75 -5.03 7.25
CA HIS A 122 9.25 -5.04 5.89
C HIS A 122 10.48 -4.13 5.71
N VAL A 123 10.37 -2.86 6.13
CA VAL A 123 11.46 -1.89 6.01
C VAL A 123 12.61 -2.24 6.93
N PHE A 124 12.35 -2.64 8.18
CA PHE A 124 13.43 -3.09 9.06
C PHE A 124 14.09 -4.35 8.52
N GLY A 125 13.29 -5.31 8.06
CA GLY A 125 13.82 -6.54 7.51
C GLY A 125 14.71 -6.27 6.29
N PHE A 126 14.21 -5.60 5.27
CA PHE A 126 14.87 -5.57 3.95
C PHE A 126 15.73 -4.33 3.70
N ASN A 127 15.70 -3.35 4.60
CA ASN A 127 16.47 -2.11 4.44
C ASN A 127 17.33 -1.77 5.67
N ILE A 128 16.74 -1.57 6.85
CA ILE A 128 17.47 -1.01 8.01
C ILE A 128 18.34 -2.05 8.73
N ALA A 129 17.80 -3.25 8.95
CA ALA A 129 18.46 -4.35 9.66
C ALA A 129 18.80 -5.51 8.70
N ALA A 130 18.90 -5.23 7.40
CA ALA A 130 19.40 -6.18 6.42
C ALA A 130 20.92 -6.38 6.64
N PRO A 131 21.41 -7.62 6.76
CA PRO A 131 22.84 -7.88 6.84
C PRO A 131 23.57 -7.33 5.61
N ALA A 132 24.67 -6.59 5.83
CA ALA A 132 25.38 -5.89 4.75
C ALA A 132 26.14 -6.84 3.81
N ASP A 133 26.46 -8.04 4.29
CA ASP A 133 27.22 -9.09 3.60
C ASP A 133 26.35 -10.08 2.82
N ILE A 134 25.02 -10.03 3.01
CA ILE A 134 24.07 -10.92 2.34
C ILE A 134 23.39 -10.17 1.20
N SER A 135 23.43 -10.74 0.00
CA SER A 135 22.72 -10.17 -1.15
C SER A 135 21.21 -10.14 -0.91
N ILE A 136 20.53 -9.07 -1.35
CA ILE A 136 19.08 -8.92 -1.14
C ILE A 136 18.28 -10.07 -1.77
N SER A 137 18.76 -10.59 -2.90
CA SER A 137 18.19 -11.77 -3.55
C SER A 137 18.20 -13.00 -2.63
N THR A 138 19.32 -13.27 -1.97
CA THR A 138 19.45 -14.38 -1.01
C THR A 138 18.55 -14.15 0.21
N LEU A 139 18.56 -12.93 0.76
CA LEU A 139 17.76 -12.57 1.93
C LEU A 139 16.25 -12.76 1.70
N VAL A 140 15.77 -12.42 0.50
CA VAL A 140 14.38 -12.64 0.08
C VAL A 140 14.05 -14.15 0.08
N LYS A 141 14.91 -14.98 -0.54
CA LYS A 141 14.73 -16.44 -0.59
C LYS A 141 14.68 -17.05 0.81
N GLU A 142 15.66 -16.71 1.65
CA GLU A 142 15.79 -17.26 3.00
C GLU A 142 14.56 -16.96 3.86
N ARG A 143 14.10 -15.71 3.87
CA ARG A 143 12.95 -15.30 4.68
C ARG A 143 11.65 -15.89 4.19
N PHE A 144 11.41 -15.91 2.89
CA PHE A 144 10.19 -16.50 2.33
C PHE A 144 10.19 -18.03 2.30
N SER A 145 11.31 -18.66 2.66
CA SER A 145 11.36 -20.09 2.96
C SER A 145 10.86 -20.42 4.37
N VAL A 146 10.73 -19.41 5.25
CA VAL A 146 10.19 -19.59 6.62
C VAL A 146 8.67 -19.49 6.60
N PHE A 147 7.99 -20.61 6.91
CA PHE A 147 6.53 -20.75 6.83
C PHE A 147 5.76 -19.59 7.48
N PHE A 148 6.05 -19.27 8.74
CA PHE A 148 5.31 -18.23 9.46
C PHE A 148 5.60 -16.82 8.95
N TYR A 149 6.82 -16.56 8.45
CA TYR A 149 7.17 -15.28 7.84
C TYR A 149 6.39 -15.09 6.53
N SER A 150 6.34 -16.12 5.70
CA SER A 150 5.57 -16.13 4.45
C SER A 150 4.08 -16.01 4.67
N LEU A 151 3.52 -16.74 5.64
CA LEU A 151 2.10 -16.62 5.99
C LEU A 151 1.75 -15.20 6.45
N PHE A 152 2.59 -14.60 7.30
CA PHE A 152 2.43 -13.20 7.72
C PHE A 152 2.37 -12.26 6.50
N TYR A 153 3.30 -12.39 5.55
CA TYR A 153 3.31 -11.56 4.33
C TYR A 153 2.08 -11.77 3.45
N ILE A 154 1.64 -13.02 3.25
CA ILE A 154 0.42 -13.31 2.47
C ILE A 154 -0.79 -12.61 3.11
N THR A 155 -0.94 -12.72 4.44
CA THR A 155 -2.04 -12.03 5.15
C THR A 155 -1.93 -10.51 5.05
N ALA A 156 -0.71 -9.96 5.09
CA ALA A 156 -0.47 -8.53 4.91
C ALA A 156 -0.86 -8.04 3.51
N PHE A 157 -0.56 -8.81 2.46
CA PHE A 157 -0.97 -8.47 1.10
C PHE A 157 -2.49 -8.59 0.89
N ILE A 158 -3.16 -9.52 1.56
CA ILE A 158 -4.63 -9.59 1.58
C ILE A 158 -5.21 -8.34 2.24
N ALA A 159 -4.67 -7.93 3.39
CA ALA A 159 -5.08 -6.70 4.07
C ALA A 159 -4.83 -5.46 3.21
N LEU A 160 -3.68 -5.40 2.52
CA LEU A 160 -3.35 -4.35 1.55
C LEU A 160 -4.35 -4.33 0.40
N ALA A 161 -4.75 -5.48 -0.15
CA ALA A 161 -5.73 -5.53 -1.22
C ALA A 161 -7.10 -5.00 -0.79
N ILE A 162 -7.54 -5.36 0.43
CA ILE A 162 -8.79 -4.82 1.01
C ILE A 162 -8.68 -3.30 1.21
N HIS A 163 -7.54 -2.82 1.71
CA HIS A 163 -7.28 -1.40 1.92
C HIS A 163 -7.30 -0.61 0.59
N LEU A 164 -6.62 -1.13 -0.44
CA LEU A 164 -6.56 -0.54 -1.77
C LEU A 164 -7.92 -0.54 -2.47
N ASN A 165 -8.76 -1.57 -2.25
CA ASN A 165 -10.11 -1.60 -2.83
C ASN A 165 -10.91 -0.36 -2.40
N HIS A 166 -10.99 -0.09 -1.10
CA HIS A 166 -11.68 1.12 -0.65
C HIS A 166 -10.92 2.40 -1.03
N GLY A 167 -9.60 2.43 -0.81
CA GLY A 167 -8.76 3.58 -1.07
C GLY A 167 -8.80 4.07 -2.52
N PHE A 168 -8.73 3.15 -3.49
CA PHE A 168 -8.74 3.47 -4.92
C PHE A 168 -10.05 4.12 -5.36
N TRP A 169 -11.20 3.56 -4.94
CA TRP A 169 -12.51 4.16 -5.22
C TRP A 169 -12.62 5.54 -4.57
N SER A 170 -12.34 5.63 -3.27
CA SER A 170 -12.47 6.88 -2.50
C SER A 170 -11.58 8.01 -3.04
N MET A 171 -10.36 7.67 -3.47
CA MET A 171 -9.43 8.59 -4.11
C MET A 171 -10.01 9.18 -5.41
N LEU A 172 -10.52 8.33 -6.30
CA LEU A 172 -11.10 8.78 -7.57
C LEU A 172 -12.33 9.66 -7.37
N GLN A 173 -13.16 9.33 -6.39
CA GLN A 173 -14.30 10.15 -5.98
C GLN A 173 -13.84 11.53 -5.49
N THR A 174 -12.77 11.59 -4.70
CA THR A 174 -12.21 12.85 -4.19
C THR A 174 -11.67 13.74 -5.31
N PHE A 175 -11.07 13.16 -6.34
CA PHE A 175 -10.61 13.89 -7.52
C PHE A 175 -11.74 14.26 -8.51
N GLY A 176 -12.99 13.90 -8.23
CA GLY A 176 -14.13 14.24 -9.08
C GLY A 176 -14.38 13.27 -10.23
N PHE A 177 -13.68 12.13 -10.29
CA PHE A 177 -13.97 11.05 -11.24
C PHE A 177 -15.20 10.24 -10.82
N ASN A 178 -16.31 10.88 -10.45
CA ASN A 178 -17.58 10.22 -10.17
C ASN A 178 -18.61 10.57 -11.25
N HIS A 179 -18.93 9.63 -12.14
CA HIS A 179 -19.90 9.86 -13.21
C HIS A 179 -20.49 8.54 -13.72
N PRO A 180 -21.81 8.49 -14.00
CA PRO A 180 -22.49 7.26 -14.44
C PRO A 180 -21.82 6.57 -15.65
N LYS A 181 -21.27 7.36 -16.59
CA LYS A 181 -20.57 6.85 -17.79
C LYS A 181 -19.38 5.94 -17.49
N TYR A 182 -18.57 6.26 -16.48
CA TYR A 182 -17.32 5.53 -16.20
C TYR A 182 -17.31 4.85 -14.83
N ASN A 183 -18.32 5.06 -13.97
CA ASN A 183 -18.42 4.39 -12.67
C ASN A 183 -18.42 2.86 -12.77
N TYR A 184 -18.97 2.29 -13.84
CA TYR A 184 -18.88 0.84 -14.09
C TYR A 184 -17.44 0.37 -14.30
N LEU A 185 -16.65 1.11 -15.09
CA LEU A 185 -15.23 0.81 -15.29
C LEU A 185 -14.43 1.01 -14.01
N ILE A 186 -14.67 2.11 -13.29
CA ILE A 186 -14.00 2.38 -12.01
C ILE A 186 -14.27 1.26 -11.01
N ALA A 187 -15.52 0.76 -10.93
CA ALA A 187 -15.87 -0.34 -10.03
C ALA A 187 -15.10 -1.63 -10.34
N LYS A 188 -14.86 -1.93 -11.64
CA LYS A 188 -14.00 -3.05 -12.04
C LYS A 188 -12.54 -2.80 -11.65
N LEU A 189 -12.01 -1.61 -11.91
CA LEU A 189 -10.63 -1.26 -11.56
C LEU A 189 -10.37 -1.31 -10.05
N THR A 190 -11.37 -0.94 -9.25
CA THR A 190 -11.35 -1.08 -7.78
C THR A 190 -11.15 -2.53 -7.32
N ILE A 191 -11.44 -3.53 -8.16
CA ILE A 191 -11.19 -4.95 -7.88
C ILE A 191 -9.88 -5.40 -8.54
N ILE A 192 -9.67 -5.06 -9.81
CA ILE A 192 -8.51 -5.51 -10.60
C ILE A 192 -7.20 -4.99 -10.02
N VAL A 193 -7.11 -3.71 -9.66
CA VAL A 193 -5.87 -3.09 -9.17
C VAL A 193 -5.39 -3.75 -7.86
N PRO A 194 -6.23 -3.92 -6.82
CA PRO A 194 -5.82 -4.65 -5.64
C PRO A 194 -5.47 -6.12 -5.88
N LEU A 195 -6.22 -6.82 -6.74
CA LEU A 195 -5.94 -8.22 -7.08
C LEU A 195 -4.60 -8.38 -7.79
N PHE A 196 -4.25 -7.46 -8.69
CA PHE A 196 -2.94 -7.45 -9.33
C PHE A 196 -1.81 -7.42 -8.30
N PHE A 197 -1.87 -6.50 -7.33
CA PHE A 197 -0.85 -6.42 -6.28
C PHE A 197 -0.86 -7.65 -5.35
N LEU A 198 -2.04 -8.18 -5.01
CA LEU A 198 -2.15 -9.39 -4.20
C LEU A 198 -1.51 -10.59 -4.90
N VAL A 199 -1.81 -10.81 -6.18
CA VAL A 199 -1.25 -11.93 -6.94
C VAL A 199 0.25 -11.78 -7.10
N LEU A 200 0.72 -10.59 -7.47
CA LEU A 200 2.16 -10.37 -7.69
C LEU A 200 2.95 -10.49 -6.38
N PHE A 201 2.56 -9.79 -5.32
CA PHE A 201 3.32 -9.81 -4.07
C PHE A 201 3.04 -11.05 -3.22
N GLY A 202 1.78 -11.47 -3.11
CA GLY A 202 1.40 -12.69 -2.38
C GLY A 202 1.87 -13.96 -3.07
N GLY A 203 2.10 -13.91 -4.38
CA GLY A 203 2.73 -15.00 -5.14
C GLY A 203 4.20 -15.22 -4.78
N ILE A 204 4.94 -14.22 -4.29
CA ILE A 204 6.37 -14.36 -3.98
C ILE A 204 6.59 -15.34 -2.81
N PRO A 205 5.92 -15.19 -1.66
CA PRO A 205 5.99 -16.20 -0.60
C PRO A 205 5.58 -17.59 -1.08
N ILE A 206 4.50 -17.70 -1.86
CA ILE A 206 4.01 -19.00 -2.39
C ILE A 206 5.05 -19.64 -3.31
N TYR A 207 5.69 -18.84 -4.18
CA TYR A 207 6.72 -19.28 -5.11
C TYR A 207 7.90 -19.95 -4.39
N PHE A 208 8.34 -19.41 -3.25
CA PHE A 208 9.39 -20.02 -2.43
C PHE A 208 8.88 -21.21 -1.61
N MET A 209 7.72 -21.09 -0.95
CA MET A 209 7.16 -22.15 -0.09
C MET A 209 6.82 -23.44 -0.84
N THR A 210 6.39 -23.33 -2.10
CA THR A 210 6.01 -24.48 -2.94
C THR A 210 7.19 -25.15 -3.64
N GLY A 211 8.39 -24.56 -3.56
CA GLY A 211 9.56 -25.03 -4.29
C GLY A 211 9.56 -24.67 -5.78
N ALA A 212 8.56 -23.92 -6.28
CA ALA A 212 8.59 -23.38 -7.65
C ALA A 212 9.83 -22.51 -7.91
N GLY A 213 10.34 -21.85 -6.86
CA GLY A 213 11.61 -21.15 -6.84
C GLY A 213 12.84 -21.98 -6.48
N ALA A 214 12.83 -23.30 -6.67
CA ALA A 214 14.00 -24.14 -6.35
C ALA A 214 15.27 -23.70 -7.11
N ALA A 215 15.10 -23.27 -8.37
CA ALA A 215 16.19 -22.77 -9.22
C ALA A 215 16.51 -21.28 -9.01
N TYR A 216 15.87 -20.62 -8.04
CA TYR A 216 16.07 -19.20 -7.75
C TYR A 216 17.47 -18.91 -7.24
#